data_AF-A0A068NSI9-F1
#
_entry.id   AF-A0A068NSI9-F1
#
_cell.length_a   1.000
_cell.length_b   1.000
_cell.length_c   1.000
_cell.angle_alpha   90.00
_cell.angle_beta   90.00
_cell.angle_gamma   90.00
#
_symmetry.space_group_name_H-M   'P 1'
#
loop_
_entity.id
_entity.type
_entity.pdbx_description
1 polymer ?
#
loop_
_entity_poly.entity_id
_entity_poly.type
_entity_poly.pdbx_seq_one_letter_code
_entity_poly.pdbx_strand_id
1 'polypeptide(L)'
;MDDIRRRDLQLFFRELVDPMRLIFTIASMVAVWMISHSSRGPVFAFASLFVILLSLGIVSWNAAQTKRFHDRRMAALWQGCHDRLMRLEEVLKKMRRDQIADLREMPQTMRSVAQTLYRALRRADMVSHEVMSTERGMLNQPPAWSAGSNDPQSRELYRLADKNIAEYRTHFAGVMAGVQRTEAQSAVFMTTLDTLRMKIIGYRLVGRSPEMASQEFLEALAEARMQLQSIDTALEELDLGHYPKTISVVTPPAIPDDVQQQLNQGQ
;
A
#
# COMPACT_ATOMS: atom_id res chain seq x y z
N MET A 1 -0.34 9.05 -9.13
CA MET A 1 -1.56 9.09 -8.29
C MET A 1 -2.78 8.54 -9.02
N ASP A 2 -2.94 8.85 -10.31
CA ASP A 2 -4.04 8.32 -11.12
C ASP A 2 -4.00 6.79 -11.29
N ASP A 3 -2.83 6.17 -11.19
CA ASP A 3 -2.66 4.73 -11.44
C ASP A 3 -3.36 3.85 -10.39
N ILE A 4 -3.30 4.22 -9.10
CA ILE A 4 -3.99 3.49 -8.02
C ILE A 4 -5.50 3.59 -8.21
N ARG A 5 -6.01 4.80 -8.51
CA ARG A 5 -7.44 5.04 -8.71
C ARG A 5 -7.96 4.32 -9.96
N ARG A 6 -7.21 4.37 -11.06
CA ARG A 6 -7.54 3.63 -12.30
C ARG A 6 -7.56 2.13 -12.06
N ARG A 7 -6.59 1.59 -11.32
CA ARG A 7 -6.49 0.15 -11.03
C ARG A 7 -7.60 -0.33 -10.09
N ASP A 8 -7.94 0.45 -9.06
CA ASP A 8 -9.06 0.15 -8.16
C ASP A 8 -10.41 0.21 -8.91
N LEU A 9 -10.58 1.13 -9.86
CA LEU A 9 -11.75 1.17 -10.74
C LEU A 9 -11.78 -0.01 -11.72
N GLN A 10 -10.66 -0.37 -12.33
CA GLN A 10 -10.56 -1.55 -13.19
C GLN A 10 -10.89 -2.84 -12.44
N LEU A 11 -10.42 -2.98 -11.20
CA LEU A 11 -10.78 -4.12 -10.33
C LEU A 11 -12.27 -4.13 -10.02
N PHE A 12 -12.87 -2.97 -9.73
CA PHE A 12 -14.31 -2.86 -9.52
C PHE A 12 -15.09 -3.27 -10.77
N PHE A 13 -14.75 -2.76 -11.95
CA PHE A 13 -15.42 -3.15 -13.20
C PHE A 13 -15.21 -4.62 -13.53
N ARG A 14 -14.01 -5.17 -13.29
CA ARG A 14 -13.75 -6.61 -13.48
C ARG A 14 -14.62 -7.47 -12.57
N GLU A 15 -14.83 -7.05 -11.33
CA GLU A 15 -15.66 -7.78 -10.37
C GLU A 15 -17.17 -7.58 -10.61
N LEU A 16 -17.56 -6.47 -11.24
CA LEU A 16 -18.92 -6.21 -11.69
C LEU A 16 -19.29 -7.12 -12.87
N VAL A 17 -18.30 -7.47 -13.71
CA VAL A 17 -18.44 -8.32 -14.90
C VAL A 17 -17.99 -9.77 -14.62
N ASP A 18 -17.95 -10.19 -13.35
CA ASP A 18 -17.67 -11.60 -13.01
C ASP A 18 -18.75 -12.50 -13.68
N PRO A 19 -18.35 -13.45 -14.54
CA PRO A 19 -19.28 -14.24 -15.35
C PRO A 19 -20.28 -15.02 -14.51
N MET A 20 -19.87 -15.53 -13.34
CA MET A 20 -20.79 -16.26 -12.47
C MET A 20 -21.83 -15.34 -11.84
N ARG A 21 -21.43 -14.12 -11.42
CA ARG A 21 -22.36 -13.14 -10.83
C ARG A 21 -23.30 -12.57 -11.88
N LEU A 22 -22.83 -12.36 -13.11
CA LEU A 22 -23.66 -11.97 -14.24
C LEU A 22 -24.73 -13.02 -14.53
N ILE A 23 -24.37 -14.30 -14.55
CA ILE A 23 -25.35 -15.39 -14.76
C ILE A 23 -26.42 -15.38 -13.67
N PHE A 24 -26.03 -15.29 -12.38
CA PHE A 24 -26.99 -15.26 -11.27
C PHE A 24 -27.88 -14.01 -11.28
N THR A 25 -27.33 -12.85 -11.64
CA THR A 25 -28.12 -11.60 -11.70
C THR A 25 -29.07 -11.58 -12.89
N ILE A 26 -28.65 -12.05 -14.06
CA ILE A 26 -29.52 -12.22 -15.22
C ILE A 26 -30.65 -13.22 -14.89
N ALA A 27 -30.33 -14.37 -14.30
CA ALA A 27 -31.34 -15.34 -13.88
C ALA A 27 -32.33 -14.76 -12.87
N SER A 28 -31.85 -13.97 -11.90
CA SER A 28 -32.69 -13.29 -10.91
C SER A 28 -33.59 -12.22 -11.54
N MET A 29 -33.08 -11.44 -12.49
CA MET A 29 -33.85 -10.45 -13.24
C MET A 29 -34.95 -11.12 -14.08
N VAL A 30 -34.64 -12.24 -14.75
CA VAL A 30 -35.62 -13.01 -15.53
C VAL A 30 -36.71 -13.59 -14.62
N ALA A 31 -36.35 -14.15 -13.46
CA ALA A 31 -37.32 -14.67 -12.50
C ALA A 31 -38.26 -13.57 -11.96
N VAL A 32 -37.71 -12.41 -11.58
CA VAL A 32 -38.50 -11.26 -11.13
C VAL A 32 -39.41 -10.73 -12.25
N TRP A 33 -38.92 -10.67 -13.48
CA TRP A 33 -39.71 -10.24 -14.63
C TRP A 33 -40.90 -11.19 -14.89
N MET A 34 -40.68 -12.52 -14.87
CA MET A 34 -41.77 -13.50 -15.02
C MET A 34 -42.83 -13.39 -13.91
N ILE A 35 -42.41 -13.24 -12.66
CA ILE A 35 -43.32 -13.15 -11.50
C ILE A 35 -44.13 -11.84 -11.54
N SER A 36 -43.47 -10.72 -11.85
CA SER A 36 -44.10 -9.40 -11.85
C SER A 36 -45.05 -9.18 -13.02
N HIS A 37 -44.73 -9.76 -14.20
CA HIS A 37 -45.62 -9.76 -15.36
C HIS A 37 -46.92 -10.54 -15.09
N SER A 38 -46.85 -11.58 -14.27
CA SER A 38 -48.00 -12.45 -13.94
C SER A 38 -48.88 -11.91 -12.79
N SER A 39 -48.34 -11.17 -11.82
CA SER A 39 -49.03 -11.02 -10.52
C SER A 39 -49.07 -9.64 -9.86
N ARG A 40 -48.14 -8.71 -10.14
CA ARG A 40 -47.97 -7.49 -9.29
C ARG A 40 -47.75 -6.17 -10.05
N GLY A 41 -47.74 -6.20 -11.38
CA GLY A 41 -47.62 -5.00 -12.22
C GLY A 41 -46.19 -4.44 -12.33
N PRO A 42 -45.97 -3.44 -13.21
CA PRO A 42 -44.63 -2.99 -13.62
C PRO A 42 -43.85 -2.28 -12.51
N VAL A 43 -44.52 -1.59 -11.58
CA VAL A 43 -43.85 -0.87 -10.48
C VAL A 43 -43.07 -1.82 -9.57
N PHE A 44 -43.64 -2.99 -9.25
CA PHE A 44 -42.96 -4.02 -8.47
C PHE A 44 -41.74 -4.58 -9.22
N ALA A 45 -41.85 -4.75 -10.54
CA ALA A 45 -40.75 -5.21 -11.38
C ALA A 45 -39.55 -4.24 -11.30
N PHE A 46 -39.80 -2.94 -11.46
CA PHE A 46 -38.76 -1.91 -11.38
C PHE A 46 -38.12 -1.83 -9.99
N ALA A 47 -38.93 -1.89 -8.93
CA ALA A 47 -38.41 -1.87 -7.56
C ALA A 47 -37.52 -3.09 -7.25
N SER A 48 -37.94 -4.29 -7.64
CA SER A 48 -37.16 -5.51 -7.44
C SER A 48 -35.88 -5.53 -8.29
N LEU A 49 -35.94 -5.03 -9.52
CA LEU A 49 -34.77 -4.90 -10.40
C LEU A 49 -33.75 -3.90 -9.85
N PHE A 50 -34.21 -2.78 -9.28
CA PHE A 50 -33.35 -1.83 -8.58
C PHE A 50 -32.63 -2.47 -7.38
N VAL A 51 -33.33 -3.25 -6.56
CA VAL A 51 -32.74 -3.96 -5.41
C VAL A 51 -31.70 -4.99 -5.88
N ILE A 52 -31.97 -5.74 -6.96
CA ILE A 52 -31.00 -6.70 -7.52
C ILE A 52 -29.73 -5.96 -7.98
N LEU A 53 -29.86 -4.87 -8.74
CA LEU A 53 -28.70 -4.10 -9.21
C LEU A 53 -27.91 -3.49 -8.04
N LEU A 54 -28.60 -2.98 -7.02
CA LEU A 54 -27.98 -2.40 -5.84
C LEU A 54 -27.22 -3.47 -5.03
N SER A 55 -27.80 -4.66 -4.86
CA SER A 55 -27.13 -5.78 -4.21
C SER A 55 -25.90 -6.27 -4.97
N LEU A 56 -25.96 -6.35 -6.32
CA LEU A 56 -24.80 -6.66 -7.15
C LEU A 56 -23.69 -5.63 -6.96
N GLY A 57 -24.04 -4.34 -6.98
CA GLY A 57 -23.10 -3.25 -6.75
C GLY A 57 -22.38 -3.38 -5.41
N ILE A 58 -23.13 -3.66 -4.33
CA ILE A 58 -22.56 -3.85 -2.97
C ILE A 58 -21.64 -5.08 -2.91
N VAL A 59 -22.07 -6.21 -3.44
CA VAL A 59 -21.30 -7.46 -3.40
C VAL A 59 -20.02 -7.33 -4.23
N SER A 60 -20.10 -6.76 -5.43
CA SER A 60 -18.92 -6.51 -6.28
C SER A 60 -18.00 -5.44 -5.71
N TRP A 61 -18.53 -4.42 -5.03
CA TRP A 61 -17.70 -3.46 -4.29
C TRP A 61 -16.93 -4.13 -3.15
N ASN A 62 -17.59 -4.96 -2.34
CA ASN A 62 -16.94 -5.68 -1.24
C ASN A 62 -15.88 -6.66 -1.74
N ALA A 63 -16.16 -7.39 -2.81
CA ALA A 63 -15.19 -8.30 -3.39
C ALA A 63 -14.04 -7.58 -4.09
N ALA A 64 -14.28 -6.40 -4.69
CA ALA A 64 -13.21 -5.56 -5.21
C ALA A 64 -12.31 -5.06 -4.06
N GLN A 65 -12.90 -4.64 -2.93
CA GLN A 65 -12.16 -4.22 -1.73
C GLN A 65 -11.26 -5.31 -1.17
N THR A 66 -11.75 -6.55 -1.05
CA THR A 66 -10.94 -7.67 -0.55
C THR A 66 -9.82 -8.06 -1.50
N LYS A 67 -10.01 -7.86 -2.80
CA LYS A 67 -9.00 -8.11 -3.85
C LYS A 67 -8.09 -6.93 -4.15
N ARG A 68 -8.16 -5.82 -3.39
CA ARG A 68 -7.31 -4.65 -3.64
C ARG A 68 -5.84 -5.00 -3.47
N PHE A 69 -5.49 -5.57 -2.32
CA PHE A 69 -4.12 -5.96 -1.98
C PHE A 69 -3.74 -7.31 -2.58
N HIS A 70 -2.53 -7.41 -3.11
CA HIS A 70 -1.97 -8.68 -3.59
C HIS A 70 -1.47 -9.51 -2.41
N ASP A 71 -0.80 -8.87 -1.45
CA ASP A 71 -0.32 -9.51 -0.22
C ASP A 71 -1.34 -9.35 0.92
N ARG A 72 -1.70 -10.49 1.54
CA ARG A 72 -2.56 -10.53 2.73
C ARG A 72 -1.94 -9.78 3.91
N ARG A 73 -0.61 -9.71 4.00
CA ARG A 73 0.09 -8.99 5.06
C ARG A 73 -0.19 -7.48 4.99
N MET A 74 -0.09 -6.89 3.80
CA MET A 74 -0.38 -5.46 3.58
C MET A 74 -1.86 -5.14 3.82
N ALA A 75 -2.75 -6.06 3.40
CA ALA A 75 -4.18 -5.94 3.68
C ALA A 75 -4.48 -5.92 5.18
N ALA A 76 -3.84 -6.83 5.95
CA ALA A 76 -4.00 -6.91 7.39
C ALA A 76 -3.46 -5.66 8.11
N LEU A 77 -2.34 -5.10 7.63
CA LEU A 77 -1.82 -3.83 8.14
C LEU A 77 -2.83 -2.70 7.93
N TRP A 78 -3.36 -2.53 6.71
CA TRP A 78 -4.37 -1.51 6.47
C TRP A 78 -5.62 -1.71 7.33
N GLN A 79 -6.12 -2.94 7.42
CA GLN A 79 -7.29 -3.26 8.25
C GLN A 79 -7.03 -2.92 9.73
N GLY A 80 -5.82 -3.19 10.23
CA GLY A 80 -5.41 -2.84 11.59
C GLY A 80 -5.36 -1.33 11.85
N CYS A 81 -4.88 -0.54 10.89
CA CYS A 81 -4.88 0.92 10.97
C CYS A 81 -6.32 1.47 10.95
N HIS A 82 -7.15 0.95 10.04
CA HIS A 82 -8.53 1.41 9.88
C HIS A 82 -9.40 1.08 11.10
N ASP A 83 -9.33 -0.15 11.63
CA ASP A 83 -10.09 -0.56 12.82
C ASP A 83 -9.74 0.31 14.04
N ARG A 84 -8.44 0.56 14.27
CA ARG A 84 -7.98 1.40 15.39
C ARG A 84 -8.42 2.85 15.25
N LEU A 85 -8.37 3.40 14.04
CA LEU A 85 -8.90 4.74 13.76
C LEU A 85 -10.39 4.83 14.09
N MET A 86 -11.20 3.87 13.63
CA MET A 86 -12.63 3.84 13.91
C MET A 86 -12.94 3.74 15.41
N ARG A 87 -12.24 2.86 16.13
CA ARG A 87 -12.38 2.73 17.60
C ARG A 87 -12.00 4.02 18.33
N LEU A 88 -10.93 4.69 17.89
CA LEU A 88 -10.52 5.96 18.47
C LEU A 88 -11.56 7.05 18.19
N GLU A 89 -12.11 7.13 16.98
CA GLU A 89 -13.20 8.05 16.64
C GLU A 89 -14.45 7.83 17.50
N GLU A 90 -14.81 6.58 17.80
CA GLU A 90 -15.91 6.27 18.72
C GLU A 90 -15.65 6.78 20.15
N VAL A 91 -14.42 6.66 20.62
CA VAL A 91 -14.02 7.18 21.93
C VAL A 91 -14.05 8.71 21.94
N LEU A 92 -13.54 9.35 20.89
CA LEU A 92 -13.56 10.81 20.72
C LEU A 92 -14.98 11.38 20.68
N LYS A 93 -15.92 10.69 20.03
CA LYS A 93 -17.36 11.08 20.02
C LYS A 93 -17.98 11.13 21.41
N LYS A 94 -17.47 10.32 22.35
CA LYS A 94 -17.96 10.24 23.74
C LYS A 94 -17.29 11.26 24.67
N MET A 95 -16.34 12.04 24.18
CA MET A 95 -15.65 13.07 24.96
C MET A 95 -16.34 14.44 24.80
N ARG A 96 -16.44 15.22 25.88
CA ARG A 96 -16.95 16.59 25.81
C ARG A 96 -15.93 17.47 25.07
N ARG A 97 -16.28 17.91 23.86
CA ARG A 97 -15.39 18.68 22.97
C ARG A 97 -14.99 20.04 23.54
N ASP A 98 -15.75 20.51 24.52
CA ASP A 98 -15.67 21.85 25.09
C ASP A 98 -14.50 21.99 26.09
N GLN A 99 -13.86 20.88 26.48
CA GLN A 99 -12.84 20.87 27.52
C GLN A 99 -11.40 21.05 26.98
N ILE A 100 -11.15 20.79 25.69
CA ILE A 100 -9.79 20.78 25.12
C ILE A 100 -9.84 21.23 23.65
N ALA A 101 -9.33 22.43 23.36
CA ALA A 101 -9.33 23.01 22.02
C ALA A 101 -8.55 22.15 21.00
N ASP A 102 -7.43 21.55 21.41
CA ASP A 102 -6.55 20.74 20.55
C ASP A 102 -7.20 19.44 20.05
N LEU A 103 -8.24 18.95 20.73
CA LEU A 103 -8.97 17.75 20.32
C LEU A 103 -9.88 17.99 19.09
N ARG A 104 -10.06 19.24 18.66
CA ARG A 104 -10.92 19.57 17.52
C ARG A 104 -10.26 19.27 16.17
N GLU A 105 -8.95 19.49 16.05
CA GLU A 105 -8.19 19.31 14.80
C GLU A 105 -7.66 17.88 14.64
N MET A 106 -7.32 17.23 15.75
CA MET A 106 -6.72 15.90 15.78
C MET A 106 -7.46 14.83 14.94
N PRO A 107 -8.81 14.71 14.97
CA PRO A 107 -9.52 13.73 14.14
C PRO A 107 -9.29 13.93 12.64
N GLN A 108 -9.14 15.18 12.19
CA GLN A 108 -8.88 15.48 10.79
C GLN A 108 -7.45 15.09 10.42
N THR A 109 -6.46 15.43 11.26
CA THR A 109 -5.06 15.02 11.06
C THR A 109 -4.93 13.50 10.98
N MET A 110 -5.54 12.75 11.91
CA MET A 110 -5.49 11.28 11.91
C MET A 110 -6.11 10.66 10.66
N ARG A 111 -7.22 11.22 10.16
CA ARG A 111 -7.82 10.79 8.89
C ARG A 111 -6.93 11.10 7.71
N SER A 112 -6.30 12.26 7.68
CA SER A 112 -5.36 12.65 6.62
C SER A 112 -4.18 11.67 6.58
N VAL A 113 -3.50 11.46 7.71
CA VAL A 113 -2.38 10.52 7.83
C VAL A 113 -2.80 9.10 7.47
N ALA A 114 -3.98 8.64 7.91
CA ALA A 114 -4.49 7.33 7.51
C ALA A 114 -4.71 7.21 6.00
N GLN A 115 -5.15 8.27 5.32
CA GLN A 115 -5.29 8.27 3.86
C GLN A 115 -3.93 8.27 3.14
N THR A 116 -2.95 9.02 3.63
CA THR A 116 -1.57 8.99 3.11
C THR A 116 -0.98 7.59 3.28
N LEU A 117 -1.13 7.01 4.47
CA LEU A 117 -0.65 5.67 4.80
C LEU A 117 -1.34 4.59 3.97
N TYR A 118 -2.65 4.71 3.72
CA TYR A 118 -3.36 3.81 2.80
C TYR A 118 -2.69 3.81 1.42
N ARG A 119 -2.45 4.99 0.85
CA ARG A 119 -1.84 5.12 -0.48
C ARG A 119 -0.43 4.53 -0.50
N ALA A 120 0.36 4.79 0.54
CA ALA A 120 1.70 4.24 0.65
C ALA A 120 1.69 2.71 0.78
N LEU A 121 0.81 2.14 1.62
CA LEU A 121 0.63 0.68 1.73
C LEU A 121 0.21 0.06 0.40
N ARG A 122 -0.67 0.72 -0.36
CA ARG A 122 -1.05 0.27 -1.71
C ARG A 122 0.13 0.28 -2.67
N ARG A 123 0.96 1.32 -2.62
CA ARG A 123 2.18 1.40 -3.44
C ARG A 123 3.19 0.33 -3.03
N ALA A 124 3.43 0.15 -1.73
CA ALA A 124 4.32 -0.86 -1.19
C ALA A 124 3.87 -2.29 -1.58
N ASP A 125 2.56 -2.57 -1.56
CA ASP A 125 1.97 -3.83 -2.04
C ASP A 125 2.27 -4.07 -3.52
N MET A 126 2.05 -3.06 -4.38
CA MET A 126 2.34 -3.18 -5.82
C MET A 126 3.83 -3.41 -6.08
N VAL A 127 4.71 -2.64 -5.44
CA VAL A 127 6.16 -2.77 -5.58
C VAL A 127 6.61 -4.14 -5.10
N SER A 128 6.17 -4.57 -3.91
CA SER A 128 6.50 -5.89 -3.36
C SER A 128 6.04 -7.01 -4.30
N HIS A 129 4.81 -6.93 -4.82
CA HIS A 129 4.29 -7.93 -5.74
C HIS A 129 5.08 -7.98 -7.05
N GLU A 130 5.39 -6.83 -7.64
CA GLU A 130 6.17 -6.73 -8.87
C GLU A 130 7.56 -7.32 -8.68
N VAL A 131 8.29 -6.87 -7.65
CA VAL A 131 9.64 -7.35 -7.31
C VAL A 131 9.64 -8.86 -7.00
N MET A 132 8.67 -9.36 -6.24
CA MET A 132 8.57 -10.80 -5.95
C MET A 132 8.20 -11.63 -7.19
N SER A 133 7.53 -11.03 -8.18
CA SER A 133 7.17 -11.71 -9.43
C SER A 133 8.31 -11.75 -10.44
N THR A 134 9.10 -10.68 -10.54
CA THR A 134 10.20 -10.56 -11.50
C THR A 134 11.49 -11.19 -10.98
N GLU A 135 11.81 -11.00 -9.69
CA GLU A 135 13.09 -11.42 -9.11
C GLU A 135 13.07 -12.83 -8.51
N ARG A 136 11.97 -13.57 -8.70
CA ARG A 136 11.80 -14.90 -8.14
C ARG A 136 12.87 -15.86 -8.68
N GLY A 137 13.73 -16.33 -7.79
CA GLY A 137 14.79 -17.29 -8.14
C GLY A 137 16.12 -16.66 -8.57
N MET A 138 16.20 -15.34 -8.78
CA MET A 138 17.47 -14.65 -9.09
C MET A 138 18.27 -14.27 -7.84
N LEU A 139 17.59 -14.02 -6.71
CA LEU A 139 18.19 -13.41 -5.52
C LEU A 139 18.87 -14.39 -4.54
N ASN A 140 18.47 -15.66 -4.54
CA ASN A 140 18.87 -16.55 -3.45
C ASN A 140 20.33 -16.97 -3.54
N GLN A 141 20.93 -17.03 -4.73
CA GLN A 141 22.36 -17.28 -4.95
C GLN A 141 22.75 -16.65 -6.29
N PRO A 142 23.39 -15.46 -6.32
CA PRO A 142 23.95 -14.98 -7.58
C PRO A 142 25.00 -16.00 -8.05
N PRO A 143 25.14 -16.20 -9.37
CA PRO A 143 26.20 -17.05 -9.90
C PRO A 143 27.54 -16.50 -9.41
N ALA A 144 28.27 -17.29 -8.63
CA ALA A 144 29.65 -17.00 -8.29
C ALA A 144 30.49 -17.34 -9.51
N TRP A 145 30.96 -16.33 -10.22
CA TRP A 145 31.81 -16.52 -11.38
C TRP A 145 33.23 -16.82 -10.92
N SER A 146 33.71 -18.05 -11.14
CA SER A 146 35.13 -18.33 -11.00
C SER A 146 35.84 -17.97 -12.31
N ALA A 147 36.79 -17.05 -12.24
CA ALA A 147 37.65 -16.74 -13.38
C ALA A 147 38.59 -17.94 -13.64
N GLY A 148 38.11 -18.93 -14.40
CA GLY A 148 38.90 -20.10 -14.81
C GLY A 148 40.00 -19.78 -15.82
N SER A 149 39.99 -18.57 -16.39
CA SER A 149 40.95 -18.09 -17.38
C SER A 149 42.00 -17.16 -16.76
N ASN A 150 43.26 -17.31 -17.20
CA ASN A 150 44.36 -16.41 -16.86
C ASN A 150 44.44 -15.18 -17.78
N ASP A 151 43.55 -15.08 -18.76
CA ASP A 151 43.46 -13.95 -19.67
C ASP A 151 43.09 -12.65 -18.91
N PRO A 152 43.89 -11.56 -19.05
CA PRO A 152 43.60 -10.27 -18.44
C PRO A 152 42.24 -9.68 -18.82
N GLN A 153 41.79 -9.85 -20.08
CA GLN A 153 40.51 -9.29 -20.53
C GLN A 153 39.33 -10.00 -19.84
N SER A 154 39.38 -11.33 -19.79
CA SER A 154 38.39 -12.15 -19.09
C SER A 154 38.28 -11.77 -17.60
N ARG A 155 39.40 -11.49 -16.92
CA ARG A 155 39.40 -11.06 -15.51
C ARG A 155 38.73 -9.71 -15.29
N GLU A 156 38.95 -8.74 -16.18
CA GLU A 156 38.26 -7.45 -16.10
C GLU A 156 36.74 -7.58 -16.34
N LEU A 157 36.32 -8.46 -17.24
CA LEU A 157 34.89 -8.75 -17.45
C LEU A 157 34.24 -9.37 -16.21
N TYR A 158 34.91 -10.31 -15.54
CA TYR A 158 34.42 -10.86 -14.28
C TYR A 158 34.36 -9.79 -13.17
N ARG A 159 35.36 -8.92 -13.08
CA ARG A 159 35.36 -7.80 -12.12
C ARG A 159 34.20 -6.82 -12.37
N LEU A 160 33.89 -6.54 -13.63
CA LEU A 160 32.75 -5.70 -14.01
C LEU A 160 31.42 -6.38 -13.66
N ALA A 161 31.30 -7.69 -13.89
CA ALA A 161 30.12 -8.46 -13.52
C ALA A 161 29.85 -8.43 -12.01
N ASP A 162 30.89 -8.62 -11.18
CA ASP A 162 30.77 -8.53 -9.72
C ASP A 162 30.31 -7.14 -9.25
N LYS A 163 30.85 -6.08 -9.85
CA LYS A 163 30.42 -4.70 -9.59
C LYS A 163 28.93 -4.51 -9.91
N ASN A 164 28.48 -4.97 -11.08
CA ASN A 164 27.08 -4.86 -11.50
C ASN A 164 26.14 -5.63 -10.55
N ILE A 165 26.54 -6.81 -10.08
CA ILE A 165 25.77 -7.59 -9.09
C ILE A 165 25.65 -6.82 -7.77
N ALA A 166 26.73 -6.19 -7.30
CA ALA A 166 26.73 -5.40 -6.07
C ALA A 166 25.84 -4.15 -6.17
N GLU A 167 25.88 -3.45 -7.32
CA GLU A 167 25.01 -2.30 -7.60
C GLU A 167 23.53 -2.72 -7.63
N TYR A 168 23.20 -3.79 -8.36
CA TYR A 168 21.86 -4.34 -8.39
C TYR A 168 21.34 -4.70 -6.98
N ARG A 169 22.16 -5.35 -6.15
CA ARG A 169 21.79 -5.69 -4.76
C ARG A 169 21.49 -4.46 -3.92
N THR A 170 22.29 -3.41 -4.10
CA THR A 170 22.10 -2.12 -3.42
C THR A 170 20.76 -1.49 -3.83
N HIS A 171 20.45 -1.48 -5.13
CA HIS A 171 19.18 -0.98 -5.64
C HIS A 171 17.98 -1.80 -5.14
N PHE A 172 18.07 -3.13 -5.21
CA PHE A 172 17.05 -4.03 -4.70
C PHE A 172 16.77 -3.79 -3.21
N ALA A 173 17.83 -3.72 -2.40
CA ALA A 173 17.71 -3.45 -0.97
C ALA A 173 17.07 -2.08 -0.71
N GLY A 174 17.41 -1.06 -1.50
CA GLY A 174 16.79 0.27 -1.43
C GLY A 174 15.28 0.24 -1.71
N VAL A 175 14.85 -0.48 -2.75
CA VAL A 175 13.43 -0.67 -3.10
C VAL A 175 12.69 -1.34 -1.93
N MET A 176 13.22 -2.47 -1.44
CA MET A 176 12.59 -3.26 -0.37
C MET A 176 12.60 -2.51 0.97
N ALA A 177 13.60 -1.68 1.25
CA ALA A 177 13.62 -0.82 2.42
C ALA A 177 12.46 0.20 2.40
N GLY A 178 12.03 0.67 1.23
CA GLY A 178 10.83 1.51 1.10
C GLY A 178 9.54 0.79 1.51
N VAL A 179 9.40 -0.47 1.08
CA VAL A 179 8.28 -1.34 1.46
C VAL A 179 8.27 -1.55 2.99
N GLN A 180 9.40 -1.94 3.57
CA GLN A 180 9.53 -2.17 5.01
C GLN A 180 9.32 -0.91 5.84
N ARG A 181 9.78 0.27 5.39
CA ARG A 181 9.51 1.55 6.06
C ARG A 181 8.01 1.85 6.12
N THR A 182 7.29 1.58 5.04
CA THR A 182 5.83 1.77 5.01
C THR A 182 5.11 0.84 5.99
N GLU A 183 5.56 -0.42 6.08
CA GLU A 183 5.05 -1.37 7.09
C GLU A 183 5.31 -0.88 8.51
N ALA A 184 6.53 -0.41 8.78
CA ALA A 184 6.94 0.11 10.09
C ALA A 184 6.13 1.36 10.48
N GLN A 185 5.96 2.32 9.56
CA GLN A 185 5.12 3.50 9.77
C GLN A 185 3.66 3.11 10.07
N SER A 186 3.17 2.03 9.46
CA SER A 186 1.84 1.50 9.76
C SER A 186 1.74 0.96 11.19
N ALA A 187 2.76 0.25 11.66
CA ALA A 187 2.83 -0.23 13.04
C ALA A 187 2.91 0.93 14.03
N VAL A 188 3.76 1.95 13.77
CA VAL A 188 3.84 3.16 14.60
C VAL A 188 2.48 3.82 14.68
N PHE A 189 1.83 4.09 13.54
CA PHE A 189 0.48 4.68 13.49
C PHE A 189 -0.51 3.91 14.39
N MET A 190 -0.58 2.58 14.24
CA MET A 190 -1.46 1.76 15.08
C MET A 190 -1.20 1.94 16.57
N THR A 191 0.07 1.87 16.98
CA THR A 191 0.45 2.00 18.40
C THR A 191 0.21 3.41 18.95
N THR A 192 0.43 4.45 18.15
CA THR A 192 0.10 5.84 18.52
C THR A 192 -1.40 5.97 18.77
N LEU A 193 -2.25 5.42 17.89
CA LEU A 193 -3.70 5.45 18.08
C LEU A 193 -4.15 4.65 19.31
N ASP A 194 -3.55 3.49 19.57
CA ASP A 194 -3.88 2.66 20.73
C ASP A 194 -3.52 3.37 22.05
N THR A 195 -2.34 3.97 22.12
CA THR A 195 -1.87 4.76 23.28
C THR A 195 -2.80 5.95 23.51
N LEU A 196 -3.07 6.73 22.46
CA LEU A 196 -3.95 7.88 22.53
C LEU A 196 -5.36 7.51 22.99
N ARG A 197 -5.91 6.43 22.43
CA ARG A 197 -7.23 5.91 22.83
C ARG A 197 -7.26 5.61 24.33
N MET A 198 -6.23 4.94 24.84
CA MET A 198 -6.21 4.55 26.25
C MET A 198 -6.04 5.75 27.19
N LYS A 199 -5.23 6.75 26.79
CA LYS A 199 -5.09 8.02 27.50
C LYS A 199 -6.42 8.80 27.55
N ILE A 200 -7.16 8.86 26.44
CA ILE A 200 -8.49 9.49 26.38
C ILE A 200 -9.49 8.78 27.30
N ILE A 201 -9.52 7.45 27.28
CA ILE A 201 -10.39 6.66 28.15
C ILE A 201 -10.03 6.91 29.62
N GLY A 202 -8.74 6.91 29.96
CA GLY A 202 -8.25 7.22 31.31
C GLY A 202 -8.67 8.61 31.77
N TYR A 203 -8.43 9.63 30.96
CA TYR A 203 -8.84 11.01 31.24
C TYR A 203 -10.36 11.10 31.52
N ARG A 204 -11.18 10.44 30.70
CA ARG A 204 -12.64 10.44 30.88
C ARG A 204 -13.13 9.74 32.14
N LEU A 205 -12.47 8.66 32.55
CA LEU A 205 -12.94 7.79 33.64
C LEU A 205 -12.39 8.19 35.02
N VAL A 206 -11.17 8.75 35.09
CA VAL A 206 -10.46 8.94 36.37
C VAL A 206 -10.94 10.18 37.15
N GLY A 207 -11.49 11.19 36.49
CA GLY A 207 -12.41 12.18 37.08
C GLY A 207 -12.03 12.97 38.34
N ARG A 208 -10.88 12.81 39.01
CA ARG A 208 -10.71 13.35 40.39
C ARG A 208 -9.32 13.80 40.85
N SER A 209 -8.36 14.01 39.95
CA SER A 209 -7.19 14.87 40.27
C SER A 209 -6.76 15.62 39.00
N PRO A 210 -7.38 16.79 38.71
CA PRO A 210 -7.49 17.34 37.36
C PRO A 210 -6.22 18.00 36.82
N GLU A 211 -5.21 18.30 37.63
CA GLU A 211 -4.06 19.10 37.15
C GLU A 211 -2.96 18.20 36.56
N MET A 212 -2.44 17.23 37.32
CA MET A 212 -1.43 16.28 36.82
C MET A 212 -1.97 15.38 35.70
N ALA A 213 -3.20 14.86 35.84
CA ALA A 213 -3.79 13.99 34.83
C ALA A 213 -4.15 14.72 33.52
N SER A 214 -4.39 16.04 33.59
CA SER A 214 -4.62 16.86 32.39
C SER A 214 -3.30 17.21 31.70
N GLN A 215 -2.24 17.51 32.45
CA GLN A 215 -0.94 17.83 31.84
C GLN A 215 -0.31 16.61 31.17
N GLU A 216 -0.30 15.45 31.82
CA GLU A 216 0.14 14.19 31.20
C GLU A 216 -0.68 13.81 29.96
N PHE A 217 -1.97 14.18 29.96
CA PHE A 217 -2.84 13.96 28.80
C PHE A 217 -2.48 14.89 27.64
N LEU A 218 -2.26 16.18 27.90
CA LEU A 218 -1.83 17.16 26.90
C LEU A 218 -0.45 16.83 26.33
N GLU A 219 0.48 16.37 27.17
CA GLU A 219 1.80 15.90 26.73
C GLU A 219 1.68 14.68 25.81
N ALA A 220 0.85 13.69 26.17
CA ALA A 220 0.60 12.52 25.32
C ALA A 220 -0.09 12.90 24.01
N LEU A 221 -0.98 13.91 24.01
CA LEU A 221 -1.58 14.45 22.78
C LEU A 221 -0.54 15.12 21.88
N ALA A 222 0.35 15.94 22.47
CA ALA A 222 1.43 16.59 21.74
C ALA A 222 2.40 15.58 21.14
N GLU A 223 2.79 14.56 21.91
CA GLU A 223 3.62 13.45 21.44
C GLU A 223 2.95 12.69 20.28
N ALA A 224 1.68 12.32 20.43
CA ALA A 224 0.94 11.65 19.37
C ALA A 224 0.88 12.49 18.08
N ARG A 225 0.72 13.82 18.21
CA ARG A 225 0.74 14.73 17.06
C ARG A 225 2.11 14.76 16.39
N MET A 226 3.20 14.84 17.15
CA MET A 226 4.56 14.79 16.60
C MET A 226 4.82 13.46 15.88
N GLN A 227 4.38 12.34 16.45
CA GLN A 227 4.50 11.02 15.81
C GLN A 227 3.70 10.93 14.50
N LEU A 228 2.46 11.43 14.49
CA LEU A 228 1.62 11.46 13.28
C LEU A 228 2.23 12.36 12.19
N GLN A 229 2.78 13.51 12.56
CA GLN A 229 3.45 14.41 11.63
C GLN A 229 4.73 13.80 11.07
N SER A 230 5.52 13.12 11.93
CA SER A 230 6.72 12.39 11.53
C SER A 230 6.39 11.30 10.50
N ILE A 231 5.29 10.56 10.69
CA ILE A 231 4.80 9.58 9.71
C ILE A 231 4.46 10.28 8.39
N ASP A 232 3.72 11.37 8.42
CA ASP A 232 3.31 12.09 7.19
C ASP A 232 4.53 12.60 6.42
N THR A 233 5.48 13.26 7.09
CA THR A 233 6.75 13.70 6.47
C THR A 233 7.55 12.53 5.91
N ALA A 234 7.70 11.44 6.66
CA ALA A 234 8.46 10.29 6.21
C ALA A 234 7.78 9.55 5.03
N LEU A 235 6.44 9.65 4.91
CA LEU A 235 5.68 9.16 3.76
C LEU A 235 5.85 10.05 2.53
N GLU A 236 5.94 11.37 2.70
CA GLU A 236 6.23 12.30 1.61
C GLU A 236 7.66 12.12 1.07
N GLU A 237 8.64 11.92 1.95
CA GLU A 237 10.03 11.63 1.55
C GLU A 237 10.17 10.33 0.74
N LEU A 238 9.29 9.35 1.00
CA LEU A 238 9.20 8.11 0.21
C LEU A 238 8.65 8.35 -1.21
N ASP A 239 7.88 9.44 -1.43
CA ASP A 239 7.31 9.81 -2.74
C ASP A 239 8.29 10.60 -3.62
N LEU A 240 9.30 11.25 -3.02
CA LEU A 240 10.35 11.97 -3.73
C LEU A 240 11.43 10.98 -4.22
N GLY A 241 11.22 10.48 -5.44
CA GLY A 241 12.10 9.54 -6.12
C GLY A 241 13.57 9.96 -6.20
N HIS A 242 14.36 9.56 -5.20
CA HIS A 242 15.81 9.42 -5.27
C HIS A 242 16.25 8.24 -6.16
N TYR A 243 15.56 8.05 -7.29
CA TYR A 243 16.11 7.31 -8.41
C TYR A 243 16.80 8.33 -9.31
N PRO A 244 18.13 8.28 -9.50
CA PRO A 244 18.78 9.12 -10.48
C PRO A 244 18.12 8.84 -11.85
N LYS A 245 17.41 9.84 -12.38
CA LYS A 245 16.71 9.76 -13.68
C LYS A 245 17.69 9.66 -14.86
N THR A 246 18.98 9.82 -14.60
CA THR A 246 20.08 9.58 -15.52
C THR A 246 20.70 8.23 -15.18
N ILE A 247 20.28 7.19 -15.90
CA ILE A 247 21.17 6.05 -16.14
C ILE A 247 22.37 6.68 -16.84
N SER A 248 23.51 6.81 -16.16
CA SER A 248 24.76 7.01 -16.88
C SER A 248 24.93 5.74 -17.70
N VAL A 249 24.61 5.83 -18.99
CA VAL A 249 25.04 4.83 -19.96
C VAL A 249 26.55 4.85 -19.87
N VAL A 250 27.12 3.95 -19.07
CA VAL A 250 28.54 3.62 -19.17
C VAL A 250 28.62 2.92 -20.51
N THR A 251 28.98 3.69 -21.55
CA THR A 251 29.36 3.14 -22.84
C THR A 251 30.35 2.03 -22.54
N PRO A 252 30.08 0.77 -22.93
CA PRO A 252 31.04 -0.30 -22.70
C PRO A 252 32.39 0.17 -23.26
N PRO A 253 33.51 -0.06 -22.54
CA PRO A 253 34.82 0.33 -23.04
C PRO A 253 34.97 -0.24 -24.45
N ALA A 254 35.35 0.61 -25.40
CA ALA A 254 35.59 0.19 -26.77
C ALA A 254 36.52 -1.03 -26.74
N ILE A 255 36.14 -2.07 -27.48
CA ILE A 255 36.96 -3.26 -27.63
C ILE A 255 38.35 -2.77 -28.08
N PRO A 256 39.43 -3.09 -27.35
CA PRO A 256 40.77 -2.66 -27.70
C PRO A 256 41.09 -3.03 -29.16
N ASP A 257 41.66 -2.09 -29.93
CA ASP A 257 41.86 -2.19 -31.39
C ASP A 257 42.65 -3.46 -31.79
N ASP A 258 43.47 -3.97 -30.89
CA ASP A 258 44.23 -5.21 -30.99
C ASP A 258 43.35 -6.46 -31.12
N VAL A 259 42.18 -6.49 -30.49
CA VAL A 259 41.21 -7.60 -30.59
C VAL A 259 40.42 -7.54 -31.90
N GLN A 260 40.10 -6.33 -32.39
CA GLN A 260 39.47 -6.16 -33.71
C GLN A 260 40.40 -6.51 -34.86
N GLN A 261 41.70 -6.23 -34.72
CA GLN A 261 42.70 -6.65 -35.72
C GLN A 261 42.87 -8.17 -35.76
N GLN A 262 42.83 -8.86 -34.61
CA GLN A 262 42.91 -10.33 -34.57
C GLN A 262 41.67 -11.02 -35.17
N LEU A 263 40.47 -10.45 -34.98
CA LEU A 263 39.24 -10.96 -35.60
C LEU A 263 39.20 -10.76 -37.13
N ASN A 264 39.82 -9.69 -37.63
CA ASN A 264 39.88 -9.41 -39.07
C ASN A 264 41.04 -10.12 -39.80
N GLN A 265 42.05 -10.60 -39.07
CA GLN A 265 43.17 -11.38 -39.64
C GLN A 265 42.91 -12.90 -39.63
N GLY A 266 41.78 -13.34 -39.08
CA GLY A 266 41.34 -14.75 -39.05
C GLY A 266 40.41 -15.17 -40.19
N GLN A 267 40.26 -14.37 -41.25
CA GLN A 267 39.59 -14.72 -42.52
C GLN A 267 40.62 -14.80 -43.64
#